data_AF-A0A2E3NSJ8-F1
#
_entry.id   AF-A0A2E3NSJ8-F1
#
_cell.length_a   1.000
_cell.length_b   1.000
_cell.length_c   1.000
_cell.angle_alpha   90.00
_cell.angle_beta   90.00
_cell.angle_gamma   90.00
#
_symmetry.space_group_name_H-M   'P 1'
#
loop_
_entity.id
_entity.type
_entity.pdbx_description
1 polymer ?
#
loop_
_entity_poly.entity_id
_entity_poly.type
_entity_poly.pdbx_seq_one_letter_code
_entity_poly.pdbx_strand_id
1 'polypeptide(L)'
;MPDTPEPAPPAAGADSPSQPPTGVYLGFDYGEKRIGVAVGDTVARQPRPLDTIDNQTRQRWSRIAELIEQWRPQGLVVGVPLTLDDERQAMTDAAERFCRRLKGRYHLPVYPAEERMTSLEADLQPVAGQSRDAVAAAQILADWLGRD
;
A
#
# COMPACT_ATOMS: atom_id res chain seq x y z
N MET A 1 17.81 21.00 53.93
CA MET A 1 17.19 20.86 52.61
C MET A 1 17.17 19.39 52.29
N PRO A 2 16.02 18.70 52.23
CA PRO A 2 15.99 17.38 51.62
C PRO A 2 15.99 17.54 50.10
N ASP A 3 16.84 16.75 49.45
CA ASP A 3 16.85 16.50 48.02
C ASP A 3 15.44 16.13 47.54
N THR A 4 14.87 16.92 46.64
CA THR A 4 13.70 16.52 45.88
C THR A 4 14.21 15.60 44.77
N PRO A 5 13.75 14.34 44.65
CA PRO A 5 14.09 13.55 43.49
C PRO A 5 13.50 14.22 42.24
N GLU A 6 14.37 14.49 41.27
CA GLU A 6 14.01 14.94 39.92
C GLU A 6 12.97 13.99 39.32
N PRO A 7 11.87 14.48 38.72
CA PRO A 7 10.91 13.60 38.07
C PRO A 7 11.61 12.88 36.91
N ALA A 8 11.47 11.55 36.87
CA ALA A 8 11.89 10.76 35.72
C ALA A 8 11.25 11.34 34.44
N PRO A 9 11.97 11.38 33.30
CA PRO A 9 11.37 11.78 32.04
C PRO A 9 10.16 10.88 31.75
N PRO A 10 9.08 11.39 31.14
CA PRO A 10 7.98 10.53 30.75
C PRO A 10 8.54 9.44 29.86
N ALA A 11 8.26 8.18 30.23
CA ALA A 11 8.51 7.04 29.37
C ALA A 11 7.93 7.37 28.00
N ALA A 12 8.76 7.32 26.97
CA ALA A 12 8.34 7.43 25.58
C ALA A 12 7.40 6.25 25.27
N GLY A 13 6.12 6.44 25.59
CA GLY A 13 5.04 5.57 25.13
C GLY A 13 5.02 5.64 23.62
N ALA A 14 5.17 4.47 23.00
CA ALA A 14 5.01 4.28 21.58
C ALA A 14 3.59 4.69 21.15
N ASP A 15 3.41 5.94 20.74
CA ASP A 15 2.24 6.35 19.96
C ASP A 15 2.49 5.92 18.51
N SER A 16 2.47 4.61 18.27
CA SER A 16 2.16 4.12 16.94
C SER A 16 0.67 4.35 16.78
N PRO A 17 0.19 5.21 15.88
CA PRO A 17 -1.23 5.32 15.67
C PRO A 17 -1.71 3.94 15.21
N SER A 18 -2.50 3.30 16.07
CA SER A 18 -3.08 1.97 15.84
C SER A 18 -4.00 1.94 14.63
N GLN A 19 -4.36 3.11 14.08
CA GLN A 19 -5.13 3.26 12.86
C GLN A 19 -4.49 4.29 11.93
N PRO A 20 -4.49 4.04 10.61
CA PRO A 20 -4.02 5.02 9.64
C PRO A 20 -4.90 6.28 9.66
N PRO A 21 -4.34 7.48 9.37
CA PRO A 21 -5.11 8.73 9.40
C PRO A 21 -6.30 8.69 8.42
N THR A 22 -7.40 9.34 8.78
CA THR A 22 -8.59 9.39 7.94
C THR A 22 -8.30 10.08 6.60
N GLY A 23 -8.67 9.44 5.48
CA GLY A 23 -8.60 10.07 4.17
C GLY A 23 -8.50 9.08 3.01
N VAL A 24 -8.06 9.60 1.87
CA VAL A 24 -7.88 8.85 0.61
C VAL A 24 -6.55 8.11 0.63
N TYR A 25 -6.53 6.89 0.09
CA TYR A 25 -5.36 6.05 -0.07
C TYR A 25 -5.28 5.52 -1.50
N LEU A 26 -4.06 5.37 -2.01
CA LEU A 26 -3.80 4.64 -3.25
C LEU A 26 -3.25 3.26 -2.93
N GLY A 27 -3.86 2.24 -3.53
CA GLY A 27 -3.43 0.85 -3.43
C GLY A 27 -2.67 0.42 -4.68
N PHE A 28 -1.63 -0.38 -4.50
CA PHE A 28 -0.81 -0.91 -5.59
C PHE A 28 -0.68 -2.43 -5.48
N ASP A 29 -1.01 -3.12 -6.58
CA ASP A 29 -0.61 -4.51 -6.82
C ASP A 29 0.70 -4.50 -7.62
N TYR A 30 1.81 -4.90 -7.02
CA TYR A 30 3.12 -4.86 -7.66
C TYR A 30 3.41 -6.15 -8.42
N GLY A 31 3.32 -6.10 -9.75
CA GLY A 31 3.80 -7.16 -10.64
C GLY A 31 5.06 -6.77 -11.41
N GLU A 32 5.84 -7.75 -11.88
CA GLU A 32 7.08 -7.52 -12.64
C GLU A 32 6.84 -6.68 -13.91
N LYS A 33 5.74 -6.94 -14.61
CA LYS A 33 5.39 -6.28 -15.88
C LYS A 33 4.44 -5.11 -15.72
N ARG A 34 3.52 -5.19 -14.76
CA ARG A 34 2.43 -4.24 -14.58
C ARG A 34 2.20 -3.98 -13.10
N ILE A 35 1.79 -2.77 -12.78
CA ILE A 35 1.35 -2.37 -11.45
C ILE A 35 -0.14 -2.03 -11.55
N GLY A 36 -0.97 -2.78 -10.86
CA GLY A 36 -2.36 -2.41 -10.66
C GLY A 36 -2.46 -1.22 -9.71
N VAL A 37 -3.38 -0.30 -9.97
CA VAL A 37 -3.64 0.83 -9.08
C VAL A 37 -5.12 0.89 -8.71
N ALA A 38 -5.39 1.15 -7.45
CA ALA A 38 -6.72 1.39 -6.92
C ALA A 38 -6.75 2.63 -6.03
N VAL A 39 -7.94 3.17 -5.80
CA VAL A 39 -8.19 4.26 -4.88
C VAL A 39 -9.32 3.90 -3.94
N GLY A 40 -9.19 4.28 -2.68
CA GLY A 40 -10.21 4.08 -1.65
C GLY A 40 -10.01 5.06 -0.51
N ASP A 41 -10.96 5.13 0.40
CA ASP A 41 -10.88 5.97 1.59
C ASP A 41 -11.29 5.20 2.85
N THR A 42 -10.77 5.64 3.98
CA THR A 42 -10.97 5.00 5.29
C THR A 42 -12.40 5.10 5.82
N VAL A 43 -13.23 5.98 5.27
CA VAL A 43 -14.62 6.19 5.72
C VAL A 43 -15.56 5.25 4.98
N ALA A 44 -15.54 5.26 3.65
CA ALA A 44 -16.40 4.41 2.83
C ALA A 44 -15.93 2.96 2.79
N ARG A 45 -14.61 2.73 2.98
CA ARG A 45 -13.95 1.40 2.90
C ARG A 45 -14.32 0.61 1.63
N GLN A 46 -14.56 1.32 0.53
CA GLN A 46 -14.97 0.78 -0.77
C GLN A 46 -13.97 1.20 -1.84
N PRO A 47 -12.80 0.56 -1.91
CA PRO A 47 -11.82 0.86 -2.93
C PRO A 47 -12.31 0.40 -4.29
N ARG A 48 -11.85 1.10 -5.32
CA ARG A 48 -12.18 0.79 -6.71
C ARG A 48 -10.93 0.73 -7.58
N PRO A 49 -10.92 -0.12 -8.62
CA PRO A 49 -9.88 -0.13 -9.62
C PRO A 49 -9.74 1.26 -10.26
N LEU A 50 -8.50 1.70 -10.47
CA LEU A 50 -8.20 3.02 -11.00
C LEU A 50 -7.45 2.95 -12.33
N ASP A 51 -6.31 2.25 -12.36
CA ASP A 51 -5.45 2.21 -13.54
C ASP A 51 -4.52 0.99 -13.53
N THR A 52 -3.78 0.77 -14.61
CA THR A 52 -2.69 -0.20 -14.69
C THR A 52 -1.48 0.42 -15.36
N ILE A 53 -0.36 0.43 -14.65
CA ILE A 53 0.87 1.08 -15.06
C ILE A 53 1.87 0.03 -15.56
N ASP A 54 2.51 0.28 -16.70
CA ASP A 54 3.64 -0.55 -17.16
C ASP A 54 4.84 -0.38 -16.23
N ASN A 55 5.27 -1.47 -15.59
CA ASN A 55 6.35 -1.48 -14.61
C ASN A 55 7.76 -1.54 -15.25
N GLN A 56 7.86 -1.88 -16.52
CA GLN A 56 9.13 -2.06 -17.21
C GLN A 56 9.74 -0.73 -17.67
N THR A 57 8.97 0.36 -17.65
CA THR A 57 9.42 1.68 -18.12
C THR A 57 9.69 2.65 -16.98
N ARG A 58 10.54 3.65 -17.23
CA ARG A 58 10.75 4.77 -16.30
C ARG A 58 9.50 5.65 -16.15
N GLN A 59 8.59 5.62 -17.12
CA GLN A 59 7.36 6.43 -17.14
C GLN A 59 6.40 6.07 -16.01
N ARG A 60 6.54 4.87 -15.40
CA ARG A 60 5.77 4.47 -14.21
C ARG A 60 5.77 5.52 -13.11
N TRP A 61 6.90 6.18 -12.88
CA TRP A 61 7.03 7.19 -11.83
C TRP A 61 6.30 8.49 -12.16
N SER A 62 6.20 8.84 -13.44
CA SER A 62 5.40 10.00 -13.88
C SER A 62 3.92 9.71 -13.69
N ARG A 63 3.46 8.52 -14.08
CA ARG A 63 2.07 8.10 -13.86
C ARG A 63 1.68 8.03 -12.39
N ILE A 64 2.54 7.45 -11.55
CA ILE A 64 2.29 7.47 -10.09
C ILE A 64 2.23 8.91 -9.55
N ALA A 65 3.08 9.81 -10.04
CA ALA A 65 3.05 11.21 -9.62
C ALA A 65 1.74 11.92 -10.02
N GLU A 66 1.28 11.70 -11.25
CA GLU A 66 -0.01 12.23 -11.75
C GLU A 66 -1.17 11.75 -10.86
N LEU A 67 -1.20 10.46 -10.51
CA LEU A 67 -2.24 9.91 -9.64
C LEU A 67 -2.16 10.47 -8.22
N ILE A 68 -0.96 10.67 -7.67
CA ILE A 68 -0.78 11.29 -6.35
C ILE A 68 -1.24 12.75 -6.35
N GLU A 69 -0.91 13.53 -7.37
CA GLU A 69 -1.38 14.92 -7.49
C GLU A 69 -2.90 14.99 -7.63
N GLN A 70 -3.48 14.09 -8.42
CA GLN A 70 -4.91 14.04 -8.66
C GLN A 70 -5.70 13.65 -7.41
N TRP A 71 -5.27 12.60 -6.70
CA TRP A 71 -6.04 12.02 -5.59
C TRP A 71 -5.64 12.54 -4.21
N ARG A 72 -4.46 13.17 -4.08
CA ARG A 72 -3.90 13.68 -2.83
C ARG A 72 -4.04 12.69 -1.65
N PRO A 73 -3.54 11.46 -1.80
CA PRO A 73 -3.71 10.44 -0.77
C PRO A 73 -2.95 10.79 0.51
N GLN A 74 -3.49 10.37 1.65
CA GLN A 74 -2.84 10.41 2.97
C GLN A 74 -1.72 9.37 3.09
N GLY A 75 -1.80 8.29 2.30
CA GLY A 75 -0.79 7.24 2.26
C GLY A 75 -0.96 6.30 1.09
N LEU A 76 0.04 5.45 0.91
CA LEU A 76 0.10 4.45 -0.16
C LEU A 76 0.11 3.05 0.46
N VAL A 77 -0.64 2.13 -0.13
CA VAL A 77 -0.72 0.73 0.28
C VAL A 77 -0.15 -0.13 -0.84
N VAL A 78 0.74 -1.07 -0.53
CA VAL A 78 1.40 -1.91 -1.54
C VAL A 78 1.28 -3.36 -1.15
N GLY A 79 0.73 -4.19 -2.04
CA GLY A 79 0.74 -5.64 -1.88
C GLY A 79 2.17 -6.18 -1.84
N VAL A 80 2.47 -6.97 -0.82
CA VAL A 80 3.74 -7.68 -0.68
C VAL A 80 3.43 -9.17 -0.51
N PRO A 81 3.90 -10.03 -1.44
CA PRO A 81 3.67 -11.47 -1.37
C PRO A 81 4.30 -12.07 -0.11
N LEU A 82 3.54 -12.89 0.61
CA LEU A 82 4.03 -13.70 1.71
C LEU A 82 4.47 -15.08 1.21
N THR A 83 5.75 -15.30 0.88
CA THR A 83 6.25 -16.68 0.66
C THR A 83 7.77 -16.79 0.87
N LEU A 84 8.23 -18.00 1.25
CA LEU A 84 9.61 -18.38 1.58
C LEU A 84 10.34 -19.17 0.46
N ASP A 85 9.71 -19.39 -0.69
CA ASP A 85 10.33 -20.04 -1.85
C ASP A 85 11.22 -19.04 -2.62
N ASP A 86 12.39 -19.48 -3.08
CA ASP A 86 13.43 -18.63 -3.68
C ASP A 86 12.93 -17.68 -4.79
N GLU A 87 12.02 -18.14 -5.66
CA GLU A 87 11.50 -17.33 -6.76
C GLU A 87 10.51 -16.25 -6.28
N ARG A 88 9.73 -16.54 -5.25
CA ARG A 88 8.80 -15.57 -4.64
C ARG A 88 9.52 -14.58 -3.71
N GLN A 89 10.62 -14.99 -3.10
CA GLN A 89 11.52 -14.12 -2.34
C GLN A 89 11.99 -12.92 -3.19
N ALA A 90 12.35 -13.15 -4.45
CA ALA A 90 12.78 -12.08 -5.36
C ALA A 90 11.67 -11.05 -5.65
N MET A 91 10.41 -11.51 -5.73
CA MET A 91 9.25 -10.62 -5.91
C MET A 91 8.97 -9.81 -4.65
N THR A 92 8.99 -10.45 -3.47
CA THR A 92 8.86 -9.78 -2.17
C THR A 92 9.92 -8.69 -2.03
N ASP A 93 11.19 -9.00 -2.29
CA ASP A 93 12.28 -8.02 -2.28
C ASP A 93 12.05 -6.87 -3.27
N ALA A 94 11.48 -7.16 -4.45
CA ALA A 94 11.17 -6.14 -5.45
C ALA A 94 10.03 -5.23 -5.01
N ALA A 95 8.96 -5.78 -4.42
CA ALA A 95 7.85 -5.03 -3.86
C ALA A 95 8.31 -4.15 -2.69
N GLU A 96 9.14 -4.67 -1.79
CA GLU A 96 9.70 -3.85 -0.71
C GLU A 96 10.60 -2.72 -1.22
N ARG A 97 11.44 -2.98 -2.23
CA ARG A 97 12.22 -1.93 -2.89
C ARG A 97 11.32 -0.88 -3.52
N PHE A 98 10.17 -1.29 -4.07
CA PHE A 98 9.17 -0.37 -4.59
C PHE A 98 8.58 0.49 -3.46
N CYS A 99 8.21 -0.09 -2.31
CA CYS A 99 7.77 0.65 -1.13
C CYS A 99 8.79 1.71 -0.69
N ARG A 100 10.07 1.32 -0.58
CA ARG A 100 11.17 2.24 -0.21
C ARG A 100 11.31 3.40 -1.20
N ARG A 101 11.18 3.12 -2.50
CA ARG A 101 11.24 4.14 -3.56
C ARG A 101 10.04 5.09 -3.53
N LEU A 102 8.83 4.57 -3.31
CA LEU A 102 7.63 5.39 -3.14
C LEU A 102 7.80 6.36 -1.98
N LYS A 103 8.19 5.84 -0.81
CA LYS A 103 8.43 6.65 0.39
C LYS A 103 9.48 7.73 0.16
N GLY A 104 10.62 7.37 -0.45
CA GLY A 104 11.71 8.31 -0.72
C GLY A 104 11.38 9.38 -1.77
N ARG A 105 10.51 9.07 -2.74
CA ARG A 105 10.17 9.99 -3.84
C ARG A 105 9.02 10.95 -3.50
N TYR A 106 8.03 10.47 -2.76
CA TYR A 106 6.78 11.22 -2.54
C TYR A 106 6.59 11.67 -1.10
N HIS A 107 7.44 11.21 -0.17
CA HIS A 107 7.38 11.56 1.25
C HIS A 107 6.03 11.24 1.91
N LEU A 108 5.29 10.29 1.34
CA LEU A 108 4.04 9.78 1.90
C LEU A 108 4.31 8.54 2.76
N PRO A 109 3.48 8.30 3.80
CA PRO A 109 3.41 7.01 4.46
C PRO A 109 3.17 5.90 3.43
N VAL A 110 3.93 4.81 3.55
CA VAL A 110 3.76 3.61 2.72
C VAL A 110 3.55 2.42 3.64
N TYR A 111 2.41 1.75 3.45
CA TYR A 111 1.97 0.61 4.23
C TYR A 111 2.09 -0.66 3.37
N PRO A 112 3.04 -1.55 3.67
CA PRO A 112 3.06 -2.86 3.05
C PRO A 112 1.84 -3.67 3.56
N ALA A 113 1.03 -4.16 2.62
CA ALA A 113 -0.09 -5.05 2.89
C ALA A 113 0.34 -6.47 2.57
N GLU A 114 0.36 -7.32 3.59
CA GLU A 114 0.68 -8.73 3.43
C GLU A 114 -0.39 -9.43 2.59
N GLU A 115 0.01 -9.99 1.46
CA GLU A 115 -0.88 -10.73 0.56
C GLU A 115 -0.94 -12.19 0.98
N ARG A 116 -2.10 -12.60 1.49
CA ARG A 116 -2.43 -14.03 1.62
C ARG A 116 -3.13 -14.45 0.35
N MET A 117 -2.42 -15.13 -0.55
CA MET A 117 -3.02 -15.74 -1.72
C MET A 117 -4.10 -16.73 -1.28
N THR A 118 -5.36 -16.33 -1.34
CA THR A 118 -6.50 -17.21 -1.12
C THR A 118 -6.96 -17.76 -2.46
N SER A 119 -7.44 -19.00 -2.50
CA SER A 119 -7.96 -19.62 -3.73
C SER A 119 -9.11 -18.83 -4.38
N LEU A 120 -9.70 -17.87 -3.65
CA LEU A 120 -10.76 -16.98 -4.10
C LEU A 120 -10.28 -15.94 -5.14
N GLU A 121 -9.01 -15.56 -5.12
CA GLU A 121 -8.42 -14.59 -6.06
C GLU A 121 -8.27 -15.14 -7.48
N ALA A 122 -8.34 -16.47 -7.64
CA ALA A 122 -8.31 -17.12 -8.95
C ALA A 122 -9.60 -16.90 -9.75
N ASP A 123 -10.72 -16.57 -9.09
CA ASP A 123 -12.05 -16.49 -9.71
C ASP A 123 -12.52 -15.04 -9.99
N LEU A 124 -11.70 -14.04 -9.63
CA LEU A 124 -12.03 -12.63 -9.89
C LEU A 124 -11.95 -12.34 -11.40
N GLN A 125 -13.10 -12.44 -12.07
CA GLN A 125 -13.24 -11.92 -13.42
C GLN A 125 -13.38 -10.41 -13.38
N PRO A 126 -12.51 -9.65 -14.07
CA PRO A 126 -12.74 -8.23 -14.25
C PRO A 126 -14.06 -8.02 -14.98
N VAL A 127 -14.85 -7.04 -14.54
CA VAL A 127 -15.99 -6.58 -15.35
C VAL A 127 -15.47 -5.99 -16.66
N ALA A 128 -16.28 -6.02 -17.71
CA ALA A 128 -15.87 -5.55 -19.05
C ALA A 128 -15.26 -4.14 -18.99
N GLY A 129 -13.99 -4.02 -19.43
CA GLY A 129 -13.24 -2.76 -19.43
C GLY A 129 -12.33 -2.54 -18.22
N GLN A 130 -12.32 -3.41 -17.21
CA GLN A 130 -11.39 -3.32 -16.08
C GLN A 130 -10.17 -4.22 -16.27
N SER A 131 -9.01 -3.72 -15.83
CA SER A 131 -7.77 -4.49 -15.79
C SER A 131 -7.75 -5.41 -14.57
N ARG A 132 -7.33 -6.67 -14.77
CA ARG A 132 -7.18 -7.64 -13.68
C ARG A 132 -6.21 -7.14 -12.60
N ASP A 133 -5.11 -6.50 -12.99
CA ASP A 133 -4.12 -5.97 -12.04
C ASP A 133 -4.76 -4.84 -11.20
N ALA A 134 -5.57 -3.96 -11.81
CA ALA A 134 -6.27 -2.90 -11.10
C ALA A 134 -7.34 -3.44 -10.13
N VAL A 135 -7.99 -4.56 -10.47
CA VAL A 135 -8.92 -5.28 -9.59
C VAL A 135 -8.19 -5.89 -8.40
N ALA A 136 -7.04 -6.52 -8.62
CA ALA A 136 -6.20 -7.03 -7.53
C ALA A 136 -5.75 -5.92 -6.58
N ALA A 137 -5.32 -4.77 -7.12
CA ALA A 137 -4.96 -3.60 -6.30
C ALA A 137 -6.14 -3.09 -5.43
N ALA A 138 -7.37 -3.17 -5.93
CA ALA A 138 -8.54 -2.80 -5.16
C ALA A 138 -8.81 -3.78 -4.03
N GLN A 139 -8.60 -5.08 -4.25
CA GLN A 139 -8.72 -6.10 -3.20
C GLN A 139 -7.69 -5.90 -2.09
N ILE A 140 -6.42 -5.70 -2.46
CA ILE A 140 -5.34 -5.40 -1.50
C ILE A 140 -5.71 -4.20 -0.63
N LEU A 141 -6.22 -3.13 -1.26
CA LEU A 141 -6.64 -1.94 -0.53
C LEU A 141 -7.87 -2.21 0.35
N ALA A 142 -8.81 -3.05 -0.08
CA ALA A 142 -10.00 -3.39 0.70
C ALA A 142 -9.62 -4.16 1.96
N ASP A 143 -8.79 -5.18 1.80
CA ASP A 143 -8.26 -5.99 2.89
C ASP A 143 -7.48 -5.14 3.89
N TRP A 144 -6.71 -4.15 3.42
CA TRP A 144 -5.98 -3.25 4.32
C TRP A 144 -6.92 -2.28 5.06
N LEU A 145 -7.91 -1.69 4.37
CA LEU A 145 -8.89 -0.78 4.97
C LEU A 145 -9.83 -1.47 5.97
N GLY A 146 -10.00 -2.79 5.86
CA GLY A 146 -10.86 -3.61 6.71
C GLY A 146 -10.21 -4.16 7.98
N ARG A 147 -8.92 -3.89 8.23
CA ARG A 147 -8.22 -4.34 9.45
C ARG A 147 -8.53 -3.35 10.60
N ASP A 148 -9.01 -3.88 11.74
CA ASP A 148 -9.27 -3.15 13.00
C ASP A 148 -8.05 -3.13 13.93
#